data_AF-A0A0D7E8M8-F1
#
_entry.id   AF-A0A0D7E8M8-F1
#
_cell.length_a   1.000
_cell.length_b   1.000
_cell.length_c   1.000
_cell.angle_alpha   90.00
_cell.angle_beta   90.00
_cell.angle_gamma   90.00
#
_symmetry.space_group_name_H-M   'P 1'
#
loop_
_entity.id
_entity.type
_entity.pdbx_description
1 polymer ?
#
loop_
_entity_poly.entity_id
_entity_poly.type
_entity_poly.pdbx_seq_one_letter_code
_entity_poly.pdbx_strand_id
1 'polypeptide(L)'
;MSKHSFLACGLALCAPLAFAQTPPPEVVTHLNGLDVEISPMGVPAKSEGVEGELLGVRAVKVMNRTGGQITCEFHVPNEARSDTSASPVFTVAPNTQRTERVPGDYSPDEPYAEITCRSSDQSPAQ
;
A
#
# COMPACT_ATOMS: atom_id res chain seq x y z
N MET A 1 60.58 -9.52 38.02
CA MET A 1 59.34 -8.91 38.55
C MET A 1 59.02 -7.67 37.73
N SER A 2 57.72 -7.45 37.44
CA SER A 2 57.09 -6.35 36.66
C SER A 2 57.17 -6.45 35.13
N LYS A 3 56.13 -6.15 34.32
CA LYS A 3 54.71 -5.78 34.52
C LYS A 3 54.03 -5.79 33.11
N HIS A 4 52.79 -6.30 33.06
CA HIS A 4 51.61 -5.91 32.23
C HIS A 4 51.73 -5.86 30.68
N SER A 5 50.97 -6.71 29.97
CA SER A 5 49.70 -6.38 29.24
C SER A 5 49.90 -5.36 28.10
N PHE A 6 49.49 -5.59 26.86
CA PHE A 6 48.08 -5.57 26.43
C PHE A 6 47.87 -6.22 25.05
N LEU A 7 46.75 -6.95 24.96
CA LEU A 7 45.99 -7.28 23.76
C LEU A 7 45.82 -6.06 22.82
N ALA A 8 45.88 -6.29 21.51
CA ALA A 8 45.08 -5.53 20.54
C ALA A 8 44.79 -6.39 19.30
N CYS A 9 43.75 -7.22 19.37
CA CYS A 9 43.08 -7.76 18.18
C CYS A 9 42.36 -6.60 17.49
N GLY A 10 42.93 -6.10 16.40
CA GLY A 10 42.25 -5.15 15.51
C GLY A 10 41.14 -5.86 14.73
N LEU A 11 39.94 -5.91 15.30
CA LEU A 11 38.72 -6.24 14.56
C LEU A 11 38.30 -5.00 13.77
N ALA A 12 38.69 -4.95 12.51
CA ALA A 12 38.10 -4.03 11.54
C ALA A 12 36.63 -4.40 11.35
N LEU A 13 35.75 -3.63 12.00
CA LEU A 13 34.30 -3.75 11.87
C LEU A 13 33.89 -3.23 10.47
N CYS A 14 33.94 -4.09 9.45
CA CYS A 14 33.21 -3.87 8.22
C CYS A 14 31.72 -4.11 8.50
N ALA A 15 31.05 -3.13 9.11
CA ALA A 15 29.59 -3.13 9.15
C ALA A 15 29.08 -2.74 7.76
N PRO A 16 28.33 -3.60 7.05
CA PRO A 16 27.67 -3.18 5.84
C PRO A 16 26.62 -2.14 6.25
N LEU A 17 26.77 -0.91 5.75
CA LEU A 17 25.71 0.09 5.73
C LEU A 17 24.60 -0.45 4.82
N ALA A 18 23.78 -1.34 5.36
CA ALA A 18 22.51 -1.70 4.76
C ALA A 18 21.63 -0.46 4.89
N PHE A 19 21.57 0.35 3.82
CA PHE A 19 20.51 1.33 3.66
C PHE A 19 19.20 0.57 3.81
N ALA A 20 18.47 0.82 4.90
CA ALA A 20 17.13 0.33 5.09
C ALA A 20 16.27 0.99 4.00
N GLN A 21 16.13 0.31 2.86
CA GLN A 21 15.14 0.66 1.88
C GLN A 21 13.79 0.38 2.54
N THR A 22 13.06 1.43 2.90
CA THR A 22 11.69 1.28 3.39
C THR A 22 10.92 0.47 2.35
N PRO A 23 10.40 -0.71 2.68
CA PRO A 23 9.70 -1.53 1.70
C PRO A 23 8.56 -0.72 1.08
N PRO A 24 8.24 -0.95 -0.20
CA PRO A 24 7.15 -0.25 -0.86
C PRO A 24 5.85 -0.44 -0.06
N PRO A 25 5.00 0.58 0.02
CA PRO A 25 3.76 0.53 0.78
C PRO A 25 2.90 -0.69 0.38
N GLU A 26 2.62 -1.56 1.34
CA GLU A 26 1.90 -2.81 1.11
C GLU A 26 0.40 -2.55 0.93
N VAL A 27 -0.18 -3.10 -0.14
CA VAL A 27 -1.63 -3.13 -0.38
C VAL A 27 -2.13 -4.54 -0.13
N VAL A 28 -3.03 -4.71 0.85
CA VAL A 28 -3.68 -5.98 1.14
C VAL A 28 -4.84 -6.18 0.16
N THR A 29 -4.85 -7.29 -0.58
CA THR A 29 -5.82 -7.53 -1.66
C THR A 29 -6.62 -8.81 -1.47
N HIS A 30 -7.93 -8.73 -1.67
CA HIS A 30 -8.85 -9.87 -1.70
C HIS A 30 -9.54 -9.95 -3.06
N LEU A 31 -9.01 -10.77 -3.96
CA LEU A 31 -9.40 -10.75 -5.38
C LEU A 31 -10.31 -11.91 -5.82
N ASN A 32 -10.60 -12.89 -4.95
CA ASN A 32 -11.49 -14.02 -5.25
C ASN A 32 -11.18 -14.76 -6.57
N GLY A 33 -9.89 -14.88 -6.93
CA GLY A 33 -9.45 -15.53 -8.17
C GLY A 33 -9.57 -14.69 -9.45
N LEU A 34 -9.91 -13.41 -9.34
CA LEU A 34 -9.94 -12.49 -10.47
C LEU A 34 -8.51 -12.12 -10.93
N ASP A 35 -8.32 -12.01 -12.24
CA ASP A 35 -7.10 -11.43 -12.83
C ASP A 35 -7.17 -9.89 -12.77
N VAL A 36 -6.71 -9.34 -11.64
CA VAL A 36 -6.70 -7.91 -11.35
C VAL A 36 -5.32 -7.53 -10.81
N GLU A 37 -4.72 -6.49 -11.39
CA GLU A 37 -3.47 -5.92 -10.89
C GLU A 37 -3.77 -4.68 -10.05
N ILE A 38 -3.13 -4.60 -8.88
CA ILE A 38 -3.28 -3.51 -7.91
C ILE A 38 -1.91 -2.86 -7.72
N SER A 39 -1.83 -1.54 -7.86
CA SER A 39 -0.59 -0.79 -7.63
C SER A 39 -0.83 0.42 -6.70
N PRO A 40 -0.02 0.61 -5.64
CA PRO A 40 -0.08 1.85 -4.86
C PRO A 40 0.42 3.03 -5.69
N MET A 41 -0.24 4.19 -5.55
CA MET A 41 0.02 5.43 -6.27
C MET A 41 -0.02 6.61 -5.30
N GLY A 42 1.07 7.37 -5.18
CA GLY A 42 1.13 8.54 -4.30
C GLY A 42 2.41 8.55 -3.49
N VAL A 43 2.80 9.74 -3.03
CA VAL A 43 3.99 9.91 -2.19
C VAL A 43 3.54 10.37 -0.80
N PRO A 44 3.98 9.73 0.30
CA PRO A 44 3.67 10.22 1.64
C PRO A 44 4.13 11.67 1.82
N ALA A 45 3.27 12.54 2.37
CA ALA A 45 3.55 13.97 2.54
C ALA A 45 4.80 14.29 3.39
N LYS A 46 5.26 13.34 4.21
CA LYS A 46 6.41 13.48 5.10
C LYS A 46 7.73 12.98 4.50
N SER A 47 7.78 12.71 3.19
CA SER A 47 9.00 12.29 2.52
C SER A 47 9.91 13.51 2.31
N GLU A 48 11.03 13.60 3.03
CA GLU A 48 11.97 14.71 2.89
C GLU A 48 12.49 14.83 1.45
N GLY A 49 12.44 16.03 0.86
CA GLY A 49 13.05 16.33 -0.44
C GLY A 49 12.17 16.07 -1.68
N VAL A 50 10.88 15.77 -1.52
CA VAL A 50 9.96 15.63 -2.66
C VAL A 50 9.06 16.87 -2.72
N GLU A 51 9.15 17.65 -3.79
CA GLU A 51 8.17 18.67 -4.20
C GLU A 51 7.43 18.15 -5.44
N GLY A 52 6.13 17.84 -5.34
CA GLY A 52 5.37 17.24 -6.45
C GLY A 52 3.86 17.15 -6.21
N GLU A 53 3.10 17.07 -7.29
CA GLU A 53 1.61 17.16 -7.32
C GLU A 53 0.88 15.99 -6.61
N LEU A 54 1.59 14.90 -6.30
CA LEU A 54 1.03 13.71 -5.61
C LEU A 54 1.51 13.56 -4.16
N LEU A 55 2.07 14.62 -3.56
CA LEU A 55 2.40 14.64 -2.14
C LEU A 55 1.13 14.59 -1.29
N GLY A 56 1.08 13.61 -0.39
CA GLY A 56 0.02 13.50 0.61
C GLY A 56 -1.30 12.91 0.11
N VAL A 57 -1.42 12.59 -1.18
CA VAL A 57 -2.59 11.85 -1.69
C VAL A 57 -2.24 10.37 -1.78
N ARG A 58 -3.02 9.55 -1.10
CA ARG A 58 -2.97 8.09 -1.19
C ARG A 58 -3.95 7.62 -2.25
N ALA A 59 -3.49 6.92 -3.27
CA ALA A 59 -4.33 6.34 -4.30
C ALA A 59 -3.88 4.92 -4.66
N VAL A 60 -4.78 4.14 -5.24
CA VAL A 60 -4.51 2.80 -5.78
C VAL A 60 -4.95 2.79 -7.24
N LYS A 61 -4.08 2.30 -8.12
CA LYS A 61 -4.42 1.97 -9.50
C LYS A 61 -4.87 0.51 -9.55
N VAL A 62 -6.07 0.28 -10.08
CA VAL A 62 -6.67 -1.04 -10.30
C VAL A 62 -6.74 -1.28 -11.80
N MET A 63 -6.11 -2.33 -12.29
CA MET A 63 -6.20 -2.79 -13.67
C MET A 63 -7.00 -4.10 -13.72
N ASN A 64 -8.22 -4.03 -14.27
CA ASN A 64 -9.08 -5.18 -14.48
C ASN A 64 -8.68 -5.88 -15.78
N ARG A 65 -8.05 -7.05 -15.72
CA ARG A 65 -7.67 -7.87 -16.88
C ARG A 65 -8.70 -8.94 -17.21
N THR A 66 -9.83 -8.94 -16.50
CA THR A 66 -10.93 -9.87 -16.76
C THR A 66 -11.81 -9.39 -17.92
N GLY A 67 -12.62 -10.31 -18.45
CA GLY A 67 -13.63 -10.00 -19.47
C GLY A 67 -14.93 -9.38 -18.91
N GLY A 68 -15.09 -9.28 -17.59
CA GLY A 68 -16.29 -8.79 -16.92
C GLY A 68 -16.04 -7.50 -16.14
N GLN A 69 -17.12 -6.80 -15.77
CA GLN A 69 -17.00 -5.66 -14.85
C GLN A 69 -16.67 -6.19 -13.45
N ILE A 70 -15.83 -5.46 -12.72
CA ILE A 70 -15.56 -5.73 -11.32
C ILE A 70 -16.02 -4.56 -10.45
N THR A 71 -16.42 -4.89 -9.23
CA THR A 71 -16.71 -3.95 -8.15
C THR A 71 -15.64 -4.12 -7.08
N CYS A 72 -14.99 -3.03 -6.71
CA CYS A 72 -13.98 -3.00 -5.66
C CYS A 72 -14.44 -2.15 -4.47
N GLU A 73 -14.09 -2.57 -3.27
CA GLU A 73 -14.44 -1.95 -1.99
C GLU A 73 -13.17 -1.76 -1.15
N PHE A 74 -12.96 -0.56 -0.63
CA PHE A 74 -11.91 -0.32 0.36
C PHE A 74 -12.39 -0.67 1.76
N HIS A 75 -11.57 -1.42 2.50
CA HIS A 75 -11.76 -1.64 3.93
C HIS A 75 -11.06 -0.51 4.68
N VAL A 76 -11.86 0.35 5.29
CA VAL A 76 -11.36 1.47 6.09
C VAL A 76 -12.14 1.56 7.42
N PRO A 77 -11.50 2.04 8.50
CA PRO A 77 -12.18 2.35 9.76
C PRO A 77 -13.32 3.36 9.56
N ASN A 78 -14.31 3.36 10.46
CA ASN A 78 -15.49 4.22 10.33
C ASN A 78 -15.12 5.71 10.29
N GLU A 79 -14.13 6.11 11.09
CA GLU A 79 -13.59 7.46 11.21
C GLU A 79 -12.89 7.97 9.94
N ALA A 80 -12.45 7.07 9.06
CA ALA A 80 -11.80 7.39 7.80
C ALA A 80 -12.79 7.42 6.61
N ARG A 81 -14.07 7.10 6.83
CA ARG A 81 -15.11 7.20 5.80
C ARG A 81 -15.56 8.65 5.68
N SER A 82 -15.63 9.15 4.46
CA SER A 82 -16.02 10.54 4.13
C SER A 82 -17.51 10.81 4.43
N ASP A 83 -17.87 10.87 5.71
CA ASP A 83 -19.22 11.09 6.26
C ASP A 83 -20.29 10.06 5.81
N THR A 84 -19.88 8.96 5.18
CA THR A 84 -20.77 7.86 4.77
C THR A 84 -20.63 6.67 5.71
N SER A 85 -21.76 6.07 6.12
CA SER A 85 -21.75 4.84 6.92
C SER A 85 -21.23 3.61 6.15
N ALA A 86 -21.36 3.63 4.81
CA ALA A 86 -20.91 2.56 3.92
C ALA A 86 -19.44 2.71 3.55
N SER A 87 -18.77 1.57 3.34
CA SER A 87 -17.42 1.51 2.79
C SER A 87 -17.37 2.14 1.38
N PRO A 88 -16.23 2.75 0.99
CA PRO A 88 -16.02 3.28 -0.34
C PRO A 88 -16.02 2.16 -1.40
N VAL A 89 -16.92 2.25 -2.38
CA VAL A 89 -17.07 1.26 -3.47
C VAL A 89 -16.95 1.94 -4.83
N PHE A 90 -16.29 1.29 -5.78
CA PHE A 90 -16.16 1.74 -7.16
C PHE A 90 -16.12 0.57 -8.14
N THR A 91 -16.35 0.83 -9.43
CA THR A 91 -16.31 -0.19 -10.48
C THR A 91 -15.20 0.07 -11.49
N VAL A 92 -14.71 -1.02 -12.10
CA VAL A 92 -13.69 -1.00 -13.15
C VAL A 92 -14.18 -1.86 -14.33
N ALA A 93 -14.24 -1.26 -15.52
CA ALA A 93 -14.70 -1.94 -16.72
C ALA A 93 -13.71 -3.04 -17.18
N PRO A 94 -14.16 -4.03 -17.97
CA PRO A 94 -13.28 -5.08 -18.49
C PRO A 94 -12.08 -4.52 -19.25
N ASN A 95 -10.88 -5.08 -19.04
CA ASN A 95 -9.64 -4.68 -19.72
C ASN A 95 -9.31 -3.18 -19.59
N THR A 96 -9.70 -2.55 -18.48
CA THR A 96 -9.42 -1.12 -18.22
C THR A 96 -8.74 -0.93 -16.87
N GLN A 97 -8.21 0.27 -16.67
CA GLN A 97 -7.66 0.71 -15.39
C GLN A 97 -8.42 1.90 -14.81
N ARG A 98 -8.43 1.97 -13.48
CA ARG A 98 -8.95 3.12 -12.73
C ARG A 98 -8.03 3.42 -11.56
N THR A 99 -7.76 4.70 -11.33
CA THR A 99 -7.08 5.17 -10.13
C THR A 99 -8.13 5.68 -9.16
N GLU A 100 -8.15 5.13 -7.95
CA GLU A 100 -9.07 5.54 -6.90
C GLU A 100 -8.28 6.06 -5.69
N ARG A 101 -8.76 7.14 -5.08
CA ARG A 101 -8.16 7.67 -3.85
C ARG A 101 -8.48 6.73 -2.70
N VAL A 102 -7.46 6.35 -1.93
CA VAL A 102 -7.65 5.57 -0.71
C VAL A 102 -8.12 6.52 0.40
N PRO A 103 -9.27 6.25 1.05
CA PRO A 103 -9.76 7.12 2.11
C PRO A 103 -8.92 7.04 3.37
N GLY A 104 -8.93 8.10 4.18
CA GLY A 104 -8.06 8.25 5.35
C GLY A 104 -6.64 8.75 5.06
N ASP A 105 -5.89 8.99 6.13
CA ASP A 105 -4.52 9.51 6.09
C ASP A 105 -3.46 8.40 6.01
N TYR A 106 -2.22 8.79 5.72
CA TYR A 106 -1.06 7.90 5.81
C TYR A 106 -0.73 7.59 7.28
N SER A 107 -0.73 6.31 7.64
CA SER A 107 -0.19 5.80 8.90
C SER A 107 0.99 4.86 8.61
N PRO A 108 2.15 5.01 9.28
CA PRO A 108 3.29 4.12 9.09
C PRO A 108 3.05 2.72 9.68
N ASP A 109 2.08 2.58 10.59
CA ASP A 109 1.78 1.33 11.29
C ASP A 109 0.62 0.56 10.65
N GLU A 110 0.02 1.08 9.58
CA GLU A 110 -1.11 0.47 8.87
C GLU A 110 -0.75 0.17 7.41
N PRO A 111 -1.40 -0.83 6.79
CA PRO A 111 -1.23 -1.06 5.37
C PRO A 111 -1.62 0.18 4.57
N TYR A 112 -1.01 0.33 3.39
CA TYR A 112 -1.30 1.44 2.50
C TYR A 112 -2.78 1.47 2.09
N ALA A 113 -3.34 0.30 1.81
CA ALA A 113 -4.78 0.10 1.63
C ALA A 113 -5.12 -1.36 1.83
N GLU A 114 -6.38 -1.63 2.17
CA GLU A 114 -6.97 -2.95 2.06
C GLU A 114 -8.17 -2.88 1.10
N ILE A 115 -8.18 -3.74 0.08
CA ILE A 115 -9.17 -3.69 -1.01
C ILE A 115 -9.69 -5.08 -1.34
N THR A 116 -11.02 -5.20 -1.49
CA THR A 116 -11.67 -6.39 -2.03
C THR A 116 -12.24 -6.09 -3.40
N CYS A 117 -11.97 -6.94 -4.39
CA CYS A 117 -12.61 -6.86 -5.70
C CYS A 117 -13.40 -8.15 -5.97
N ARG A 118 -14.60 -8.00 -6.54
CA ARG A 118 -15.50 -9.09 -6.93
C ARG A 118 -16.06 -8.85 -8.33
N SER A 119 -16.41 -9.92 -9.04
CA SER A 119 -17.15 -9.80 -10.29
C SER A 119 -18.49 -9.12 -10.01
N SER A 120 -18.85 -8.13 -10.82
CA SER A 120 -20.16 -7.46 -10.71
C SER A 120 -21.32 -8.36 -11.14
N ASP A 121 -21.03 -9.44 -11.89
CA ASP A 121 -22.02 -10.45 -12.29
C ASP A 121 -22.42 -11.35 -11.10
N GLN A 122 -21.56 -11.44 -10.07
CA GLN A 122 -21.90 -12.02 -8.77
C GLN A 122 -22.41 -10.92 -7.83
N SER A 123 -23.64 -10.45 -8.06
CA SER A 123 -24.37 -9.79 -6.97
C SER A 123 -24.71 -10.84 -5.90
N PRO A 124 -24.53 -10.57 -4.59
CA PRO A 124 -25.00 -11.49 -3.57
C PRO A 124 -26.52 -11.62 -3.72
N ALA A 125 -27.00 -12.86 -3.82
CA ALA A 125 -28.41 -13.15 -3.65
C ALA A 125 -28.86 -12.53 -2.32
N GLN A 126 -29.98 -11.81 -2.38
CA GLN A 126 -30.64 -11.17 -1.25
C GLN A 126 -30.98 -12.16 -0.14
#